data_AF-A0A0Q6USE8-F1
#
_entry.id   AF-A0A0Q6USE8-F1
#
_cell.length_a   1.000
_cell.length_b   1.000
_cell.length_c   1.000
_cell.angle_alpha   90.00
_cell.angle_beta   90.00
_cell.angle_gamma   90.00
#
_symmetry.space_group_name_H-M   'P 1'
#
loop_
_entity.id
_entity.type
_entity.pdbx_description
1 polymer ?
#
loop_
_entity_poly.entity_id
_entity_poly.type
_entity_poly.pdbx_seq_one_letter_code
_entity_poly.pdbx_strand_id
1 'polypeptide(L)'
;MDRLDDGTWVFAPYGSMLPIEDGARVVCHVCGAALAAISAQHARRHDLTLAGYRERFGLNRKQSLLAPALAETRRVEGKRRWAENDALRTGLAVGQGMARSGVLHELGTTAQPAGSRRRQGRAAASRSGASPALQAHRAAQSETARARWEERARELGFPTLDAYLTERRAHGGTAHRVRTELGCGGTTAVRLLAAHNGSASDPKNST
;
A
#
# COMPACT_ATOMS: atom_id res chain seq x y z
N MET A 1 -16.68 -19.62 -3.76
CA MET A 1 -17.61 -18.47 -3.85
C MET A 1 -17.82 -18.01 -2.44
N ASP A 2 -17.44 -16.78 -2.14
CA ASP A 2 -17.41 -16.28 -0.76
C ASP A 2 -18.60 -15.36 -0.51
N ARG A 3 -18.99 -15.19 0.75
CA ARG A 3 -20.00 -14.21 1.18
C ARG A 3 -19.35 -13.20 2.11
N LEU A 4 -19.70 -11.92 1.94
CA LEU A 4 -19.36 -10.88 2.91
C LEU A 4 -20.18 -11.06 4.21
N ASP A 5 -19.77 -10.37 5.28
CA ASP A 5 -20.47 -10.37 6.58
C ASP A 5 -21.93 -9.88 6.48
N ASP A 6 -22.23 -9.05 5.47
CA ASP A 6 -23.59 -8.58 5.15
C ASP A 6 -24.43 -9.60 4.36
N GLY A 7 -23.88 -10.78 4.09
CA GLY A 7 -24.52 -11.87 3.34
C GLY A 7 -24.43 -11.74 1.82
N THR A 8 -23.81 -10.68 1.28
CA THR A 8 -23.66 -10.45 -0.17
C THR A 8 -22.71 -11.48 -0.79
N TRP A 9 -23.13 -12.07 -1.91
CA TRP A 9 -22.27 -12.96 -2.71
C TRP A 9 -21.13 -12.19 -3.37
N VAL A 10 -19.93 -12.76 -3.33
CA VAL A 10 -18.74 -12.20 -3.97
C VAL A 10 -18.27 -13.13 -5.08
N PHE A 11 -18.22 -12.58 -6.29
CA PHE A 11 -17.86 -13.33 -7.51
C PHE A 11 -16.36 -13.32 -7.83
N ALA A 12 -15.55 -12.64 -7.02
CA ALA A 12 -14.09 -12.62 -7.11
C ALA A 12 -13.46 -12.66 -5.70
N PRO A 13 -12.23 -13.16 -5.54
CA PRO A 13 -11.65 -13.32 -4.21
C PRO A 13 -11.42 -11.98 -3.51
N TYR A 14 -11.87 -11.89 -2.26
CA TYR A 14 -11.72 -10.67 -1.45
C TYR A 14 -10.24 -10.25 -1.35
N GLY A 15 -9.99 -8.95 -1.43
CA GLY A 15 -8.64 -8.38 -1.36
C GLY A 15 -7.81 -8.48 -2.64
N SER A 16 -8.33 -9.07 -3.72
CA SER A 16 -7.61 -9.20 -5.00
C SER A 16 -8.51 -9.03 -6.21
N MET A 17 -7.94 -8.64 -7.35
CA MET A 17 -8.66 -8.67 -8.63
C MET A 17 -8.55 -10.09 -9.20
N LEU A 18 -9.63 -10.60 -9.80
CA LEU A 18 -9.63 -11.87 -10.53
C LEU A 18 -9.49 -11.59 -12.03
N PRO A 19 -8.27 -11.62 -12.60
CA PRO A 19 -8.08 -11.59 -14.04
C PRO A 19 -8.55 -12.92 -14.65
N ILE A 20 -9.14 -12.85 -15.84
CA ILE A 20 -9.54 -13.99 -16.67
C ILE A 20 -9.13 -13.73 -18.12
N GLU A 21 -9.26 -14.73 -18.99
CA GLU A 21 -8.90 -14.62 -20.42
C GLU A 21 -7.47 -14.07 -20.58
N ASP A 22 -6.51 -14.71 -19.91
CA ASP A 22 -5.10 -14.30 -19.87
C ASP A 22 -4.87 -12.82 -19.48
N GLY A 23 -5.77 -12.28 -18.66
CA GLY A 23 -5.70 -10.90 -18.19
C GLY A 23 -6.28 -9.87 -19.17
N ALA A 24 -7.03 -10.30 -20.19
CA ALA A 24 -7.83 -9.42 -21.03
C ALA A 24 -9.01 -8.80 -20.25
N ARG A 25 -9.56 -9.55 -19.27
CA ARG A 25 -10.68 -9.10 -18.43
C ARG A 25 -10.43 -9.33 -16.95
N VAL A 26 -11.23 -8.66 -16.14
CA VAL A 26 -11.34 -8.86 -14.69
C VAL A 26 -12.80 -9.05 -14.30
N VAL A 27 -13.04 -9.90 -13.31
CA VAL A 27 -14.38 -10.17 -12.78
C VAL A 27 -14.77 -9.12 -11.75
N CYS A 28 -15.95 -8.51 -11.93
CA CYS A 28 -16.56 -7.65 -10.91
C CYS A 28 -16.96 -8.48 -9.69
N HIS A 29 -16.63 -8.00 -8.50
CA HIS A 29 -16.91 -8.68 -7.24
C HIS A 29 -18.40 -8.68 -6.90
N VAL A 30 -19.15 -7.65 -7.33
CA VAL A 30 -20.58 -7.49 -7.01
C VAL A 30 -21.46 -8.35 -7.91
N CYS A 31 -21.21 -8.33 -9.23
CA CYS A 31 -22.13 -8.90 -10.21
C CYS A 31 -21.52 -10.01 -11.10
N GLY A 32 -20.24 -10.34 -10.91
CA GLY A 32 -19.57 -11.37 -11.71
C GLY A 32 -19.28 -11.00 -13.16
N ALA A 33 -19.63 -9.79 -13.61
CA ALA A 33 -19.38 -9.37 -14.98
C ALA A 33 -17.87 -9.35 -15.32
N ALA A 34 -17.52 -9.89 -16.49
CA ALA A 34 -16.17 -9.87 -17.04
C ALA A 34 -15.92 -8.57 -17.83
N LEU A 35 -14.98 -7.75 -17.36
CA LEU A 35 -14.78 -6.39 -17.87
C LEU A 35 -13.30 -6.10 -18.13
N ALA A 36 -12.98 -5.27 -19.12
CA ALA A 36 -11.62 -4.74 -19.26
C ALA A 36 -11.24 -3.77 -18.13
N ALA A 37 -12.23 -3.18 -17.45
CA ALA A 37 -12.04 -2.28 -16.31
C ALA A 37 -13.31 -2.19 -15.45
N ILE A 38 -13.13 -2.15 -14.13
CA ILE A 38 -14.16 -1.69 -13.20
C ILE A 38 -14.14 -0.16 -13.21
N SER A 39 -14.87 0.42 -14.16
CA SER A 39 -14.94 1.86 -14.38
C SER A 39 -15.80 2.56 -13.31
N ALA A 40 -15.67 3.89 -13.22
CA ALA A 40 -16.53 4.68 -12.32
C ALA A 40 -18.02 4.52 -12.66
N GLN A 41 -18.34 4.40 -13.95
CA GLN A 41 -19.71 4.13 -14.40
C GLN A 41 -20.20 2.76 -13.94
N HIS A 42 -19.36 1.72 -14.05
CA HIS A 42 -19.73 0.39 -13.60
C HIS A 42 -19.92 0.36 -12.08
N ALA A 43 -18.98 0.93 -11.31
CA ALA A 43 -19.10 0.99 -9.85
C ALA A 43 -20.37 1.73 -9.38
N ARG A 44 -20.77 2.81 -10.09
CA ARG A 44 -22.02 3.53 -9.81
C ARG A 44 -23.29 2.69 -9.99
N ARG A 45 -23.29 1.66 -10.85
CA ARG A 45 -24.42 0.72 -10.96
C ARG A 45 -24.61 -0.13 -9.70
N HIS A 46 -23.65 -0.08 -8.79
CA HIS A 46 -23.67 -0.74 -7.49
C HIS A 46 -23.65 0.28 -6.35
N ASP A 47 -23.99 1.54 -6.63
CA ASP A 47 -23.97 2.65 -5.66
C ASP A 47 -22.60 2.85 -4.99
N LEU A 48 -21.53 2.47 -5.69
CA LEU A 48 -20.16 2.56 -5.21
C LEU A 48 -19.38 3.61 -5.99
N THR A 49 -18.55 4.36 -5.27
CA THR A 49 -17.41 5.05 -5.87
C THR A 49 -16.27 4.06 -6.11
N LEU A 50 -15.27 4.38 -6.94
CA LEU A 50 -14.09 3.51 -7.08
C LEU A 50 -13.29 3.36 -5.78
N ALA A 51 -13.37 4.34 -4.88
CA ALA A 51 -12.78 4.23 -3.55
C ALA A 51 -13.61 3.28 -2.67
N GLY A 52 -14.93 3.47 -2.64
CA GLY A 52 -15.85 2.60 -1.90
C GLY A 52 -15.83 1.16 -2.40
N TYR A 53 -15.67 0.94 -3.71
CA TYR A 53 -15.49 -0.39 -4.29
C TYR A 53 -14.25 -1.08 -3.71
N ARG A 54 -13.11 -0.39 -3.70
CA ARG A 54 -11.87 -0.98 -3.13
C ARG A 54 -12.01 -1.27 -1.65
N GLU A 55 -12.62 -0.36 -0.91
CA GLU A 55 -12.84 -0.51 0.53
C GLU A 55 -13.76 -1.69 0.83
N ARG A 56 -14.91 -1.78 0.15
CA ARG A 56 -15.89 -2.85 0.32
C ARG A 56 -15.31 -4.23 0.05
N PHE A 57 -14.39 -4.35 -0.90
CA PHE A 57 -13.79 -5.63 -1.30
C PHE A 57 -12.36 -5.82 -0.80
N GLY A 58 -11.92 -5.03 0.19
CA GLY A 58 -10.59 -5.17 0.80
C GLY A 58 -9.41 -4.91 -0.12
N LEU A 59 -9.63 -4.36 -1.30
CA LEU A 59 -8.58 -4.06 -2.26
C LEU A 59 -7.66 -2.96 -1.70
N ASN A 60 -6.38 -3.06 -2.03
CA ASN A 60 -5.45 -1.97 -1.73
C ASN A 60 -5.96 -0.67 -2.38
N ARG A 61 -5.90 0.46 -1.66
CA ARG A 61 -6.29 1.78 -2.16
C ARG A 61 -5.68 2.12 -3.53
N LYS A 62 -4.45 1.67 -3.79
CA LYS A 62 -3.74 1.88 -5.07
C LYS A 62 -3.89 0.72 -6.07
N GLN A 63 -4.63 -0.33 -5.72
CA GLN A 63 -4.85 -1.47 -6.61
C GLN A 63 -5.49 -0.98 -7.91
N SER A 64 -4.92 -1.42 -9.03
CA SER A 64 -5.52 -1.20 -10.35
C SER A 64 -6.85 -1.93 -10.42
N LEU A 65 -7.84 -1.25 -10.98
CA LEU A 65 -9.15 -1.82 -11.31
C LEU A 65 -9.27 -2.13 -12.81
N LEU A 66 -8.15 -2.09 -13.53
CA LEU A 66 -8.04 -2.43 -14.94
C LEU A 66 -7.58 -3.88 -15.07
N ALA A 67 -8.00 -4.54 -16.14
CA ALA A 67 -7.41 -5.78 -16.57
C ALA A 67 -5.93 -5.58 -16.96
N PRO A 68 -5.05 -6.55 -16.68
CA PRO A 68 -3.62 -6.45 -17.01
C PRO A 68 -3.33 -6.02 -18.45
N ALA A 69 -4.01 -6.60 -19.44
CA ALA A 69 -3.80 -6.26 -20.85
C ALA A 69 -4.10 -4.77 -21.13
N LEU A 70 -5.24 -4.26 -20.62
CA LEU A 70 -5.59 -2.85 -20.79
C LEU A 70 -4.63 -1.92 -20.04
N ALA A 71 -4.16 -2.32 -18.86
CA ALA A 71 -3.17 -1.56 -18.10
C ALA A 71 -1.86 -1.43 -18.89
N GLU A 72 -1.42 -2.51 -19.55
CA GLU A 72 -0.24 -2.53 -20.39
C GLU A 72 -0.40 -1.66 -21.64
N THR A 73 -1.51 -1.78 -22.38
CA THR A 73 -1.81 -0.91 -23.53
C THR A 73 -1.74 0.57 -23.15
N ARG A 74 -2.36 0.94 -22.02
CA ARG A 74 -2.32 2.33 -21.51
C ARG A 74 -0.92 2.77 -21.09
N ARG A 75 -0.10 1.85 -20.56
CA ARG A 75 1.29 2.14 -20.21
C ARG A 75 2.11 2.45 -21.46
N VAL A 76 2.00 1.62 -22.51
CA VAL A 76 2.70 1.84 -23.79
C VAL A 76 2.29 3.18 -24.40
N GLU A 77 0.99 3.42 -24.52
CA GLU A 77 0.47 4.67 -25.08
C GLU A 77 0.85 5.88 -24.22
N GLY A 78 0.86 5.73 -22.90
CA GLY A 78 1.35 6.77 -21.98
C GLY A 78 2.82 7.12 -22.22
N LYS A 79 3.68 6.12 -22.41
CA LYS A 79 5.10 6.32 -22.74
C LYS A 79 5.28 7.01 -24.09
N ARG A 80 4.54 6.57 -25.11
CA ARG A 80 4.55 7.17 -26.44
C ARG A 80 4.17 8.66 -26.38
N ARG A 81 3.02 8.98 -25.77
CA ARG A 81 2.58 10.37 -25.58
C ARG A 81 3.59 11.21 -24.82
N TRP A 82 4.22 10.65 -23.79
CA TRP A 82 5.28 11.36 -23.06
C TRP A 82 6.49 11.69 -23.94
N ALA A 83 6.92 10.76 -24.80
CA ALA A 83 8.06 10.96 -25.68
C ALA A 83 7.77 11.98 -26.80
N GLU A 84 6.58 11.91 -27.39
CA GLU A 84 6.24 12.66 -28.61
C GLU A 84 5.56 14.01 -28.35
N ASN A 85 4.98 14.24 -27.16
CA ASN A 85 4.20 15.43 -26.88
C ASN A 85 4.94 16.40 -25.93
N ASP A 86 5.52 17.46 -26.50
CA ASP A 86 6.22 18.46 -25.72
C ASP A 86 5.30 19.31 -24.84
N ALA A 87 4.11 19.67 -25.35
CA ALA A 87 3.12 20.42 -24.58
C ALA A 87 2.68 19.67 -23.31
N LEU A 88 2.58 18.33 -23.37
CA LEU A 88 2.32 17.48 -22.21
C LEU A 88 3.42 17.60 -21.16
N ARG A 89 4.70 17.53 -21.57
CA ARG A 89 5.84 17.63 -20.65
C ARG A 89 5.90 19.02 -20.02
N THR A 90 5.74 20.06 -20.82
CA THR A 90 5.72 21.46 -20.37
C THR A 90 4.61 21.69 -19.37
N GLY A 91 3.37 21.27 -19.66
CA GLY A 91 2.25 21.38 -18.73
C GLY A 91 2.48 20.61 -17.41
N LEU A 92 3.04 19.40 -17.50
CA LEU A 92 3.38 18.61 -16.30
C LEU A 92 4.49 19.27 -15.46
N ALA A 93 5.49 19.89 -16.09
CA ALA A 93 6.56 20.60 -15.39
C ALA A 93 6.01 21.79 -14.59
N VAL A 94 5.07 22.56 -15.15
CA VAL A 94 4.35 23.63 -14.43
C VAL A 94 3.64 23.06 -13.20
N GLY A 95 2.86 21.99 -13.37
CA GLY A 95 2.15 21.33 -12.27
C GLY A 95 3.09 20.81 -11.18
N GLN A 96 4.23 20.22 -11.55
CA GLN A 96 5.27 19.79 -10.62
C GLN A 96 5.91 20.97 -9.87
N GLY A 97 6.10 22.10 -10.55
CA GLY A 97 6.53 23.35 -9.92
C GLY A 97 5.55 23.79 -8.83
N MET A 98 4.26 23.88 -9.17
CA MET A 98 3.20 24.27 -8.23
C MET A 98 3.04 23.28 -7.07
N ALA A 99 3.28 21.98 -7.30
CA ALA A 99 3.25 20.97 -6.25
C ALA A 99 4.41 21.17 -5.25
N ARG A 100 5.62 21.44 -5.76
CA ARG A 100 6.82 21.66 -4.94
C ARG A 100 6.77 22.96 -4.15
N SER A 101 6.20 24.01 -4.72
CA SER A 101 6.05 25.30 -4.04
C SER A 101 4.91 25.35 -3.01
N GLY A 102 4.05 24.33 -2.95
CA GLY A 102 2.90 24.30 -2.05
C GLY A 102 1.64 24.98 -2.59
N VAL A 103 1.72 25.67 -3.74
CA VAL A 103 0.57 26.35 -4.37
C VAL A 103 -0.60 25.40 -4.62
N LEU A 104 -0.34 24.16 -5.08
CA LEU A 104 -1.41 23.17 -5.25
C LEU A 104 -2.06 22.76 -3.93
N HIS A 105 -1.30 22.77 -2.83
CA HIS A 105 -1.85 22.46 -1.51
C HIS A 105 -2.83 23.56 -1.08
N GLU A 106 -2.43 24.82 -1.20
CA GLU A 106 -3.23 25.99 -0.83
C GLU A 106 -4.53 26.05 -1.64
N LEU A 107 -4.42 25.95 -2.97
CA LEU A 107 -5.58 25.88 -3.87
C LEU A 107 -6.51 24.70 -3.53
N GLY A 108 -5.93 23.56 -3.19
CA GLY A 108 -6.69 22.38 -2.77
C GLY A 108 -7.39 22.58 -1.43
N THR A 109 -6.78 23.28 -0.47
CA THR A 109 -7.39 23.58 0.83
C THR A 109 -8.52 24.58 0.73
N THR A 110 -8.37 25.62 -0.10
CA THR A 110 -9.41 26.65 -0.30
C THR A 110 -10.61 26.10 -1.06
N ALA A 111 -10.39 25.18 -2.01
CA ALA A 111 -11.46 24.55 -2.79
C ALA A 111 -12.24 23.46 -2.02
N GLN A 112 -11.76 22.98 -0.87
CA GLN A 112 -12.41 21.90 -0.13
C GLN A 112 -13.37 22.42 0.96
N PRO A 113 -14.63 21.95 1.01
CA PRO A 113 -15.52 22.22 2.14
C PRO A 113 -14.94 21.78 3.48
N ALA A 114 -15.18 22.55 4.53
CA ALA A 114 -14.76 22.19 5.88
C ALA A 114 -15.29 20.80 6.26
N GLY A 115 -14.43 19.94 6.81
CA GLY A 115 -14.79 18.56 7.22
C GLY A 115 -14.81 17.52 6.09
N SER A 116 -14.69 17.89 4.81
CA SER A 116 -14.67 16.92 3.70
C SER A 116 -13.29 16.28 3.46
N ARG A 117 -12.29 16.62 4.28
CA ARG A 117 -10.91 16.17 4.10
C ARG A 117 -10.81 14.68 4.43
N ARG A 118 -10.67 13.84 3.40
CA ARG A 118 -10.47 12.39 3.59
C ARG A 118 -9.20 12.13 4.40
N ARG A 119 -9.27 11.23 5.38
CA ARG A 119 -8.11 10.72 6.12
C ARG A 119 -7.03 10.22 5.15
N GLN A 120 -5.81 10.75 5.31
CA GLN A 120 -4.64 10.18 4.63
C GLN A 120 -4.21 8.92 5.40
N GLY A 121 -4.07 7.79 4.70
CA GLY A 121 -3.75 6.49 5.30
C GLY A 121 -4.26 5.29 4.50
N ARG A 122 -3.80 4.08 4.85
CA ARG A 122 -4.35 2.81 4.35
C ARG A 122 -5.60 2.42 5.16
N ALA A 123 -6.67 2.03 4.48
CA ALA A 123 -7.87 1.47 5.12
C ALA A 123 -7.53 0.17 5.88
N ALA A 124 -8.16 -0.03 7.04
CA ALA A 124 -7.96 -1.21 7.87
C ALA A 124 -8.37 -2.51 7.16
N ALA A 125 -9.45 -2.46 6.36
CA ALA A 125 -9.95 -3.58 5.56
C ALA A 125 -8.92 -4.21 4.60
N SER A 126 -7.93 -3.43 4.13
CA SER A 126 -6.84 -3.93 3.26
C SER A 126 -5.81 -4.80 4.01
N ARG A 127 -5.83 -4.78 5.36
CA ARG A 127 -4.97 -5.61 6.21
C ARG A 127 -5.60 -6.96 6.55
N SER A 128 -6.90 -6.97 6.88
CA SER A 128 -7.59 -8.15 7.42
C SER A 128 -8.14 -9.12 6.37
N GLY A 129 -8.50 -8.68 5.16
CA GLY A 129 -8.93 -9.59 4.10
C GLY A 129 -7.99 -9.63 2.90
N ALA A 130 -6.68 -9.78 3.15
CA ALA A 130 -5.77 -10.11 2.07
C ALA A 130 -6.00 -11.57 1.64
N SER A 131 -6.10 -11.85 0.34
CA SER A 131 -6.10 -13.23 -0.15
C SER A 131 -4.86 -13.99 0.33
N PRO A 132 -4.89 -15.34 0.49
CA PRO A 132 -3.73 -16.11 0.95
C PRO A 132 -2.46 -15.83 0.16
N ALA A 133 -2.56 -15.67 -1.17
CA ALA A 133 -1.43 -15.29 -2.02
C ALA A 133 -0.86 -13.90 -1.69
N LEU A 134 -1.71 -12.92 -1.38
CA LEU A 134 -1.28 -11.58 -0.98
C LEU A 134 -0.69 -11.58 0.44
N GLN A 135 -1.19 -12.43 1.34
CA GLN A 135 -0.59 -12.65 2.65
C GLN A 135 0.80 -13.25 2.52
N ALA A 136 0.95 -14.33 1.74
CA ALA A 136 2.23 -14.97 1.47
C ALA A 136 3.24 -14.00 0.82
N HIS A 137 2.81 -13.22 -0.17
CA HIS A 137 3.67 -12.21 -0.79
C HIS A 137 4.11 -11.13 0.20
N ARG A 138 3.22 -10.69 1.09
CA ARG A 138 3.56 -9.72 2.15
C ARG A 138 4.51 -10.32 3.19
N ALA A 139 4.31 -11.59 3.56
CA ALA A 139 5.21 -12.32 4.45
C ALA A 139 6.60 -12.42 3.83
N ALA A 140 6.69 -12.88 2.58
CA ALA A 140 7.96 -12.95 1.84
C ALA A 140 8.65 -11.58 1.73
N GLN A 141 7.93 -10.50 1.40
CA GLN A 141 8.51 -9.15 1.39
C GLN A 141 8.97 -8.68 2.78
N SER A 142 8.22 -9.04 3.83
CA SER A 142 8.58 -8.72 5.22
C SER A 142 9.85 -9.47 5.64
N GLU A 143 9.98 -10.74 5.26
CA GLU A 143 11.16 -11.56 5.49
C GLU A 143 12.37 -11.01 4.74
N THR A 144 12.24 -10.68 3.46
CA THR A 144 13.32 -10.03 2.68
C THR A 144 13.72 -8.68 3.27
N ALA A 145 12.75 -7.89 3.76
CA ALA A 145 13.05 -6.64 4.45
C ALA A 145 13.81 -6.87 5.76
N ARG A 146 13.40 -7.87 6.55
CA ARG A 146 14.06 -8.24 7.80
C ARG A 146 15.48 -8.76 7.58
N ALA A 147 15.68 -9.63 6.60
CA ALA A 147 17.01 -10.15 6.23
C ALA A 147 17.98 -9.01 5.86
N ARG A 148 17.51 -8.01 5.09
CA ARG A 148 18.32 -6.81 4.78
C ARG A 148 18.70 -6.01 6.03
N TRP A 149 17.79 -5.89 7.00
CA TRP A 149 18.11 -5.19 8.25
C TRP A 149 19.06 -5.99 9.14
N GLU A 150 18.94 -7.32 9.16
CA GLU A 150 19.85 -8.21 9.88
C GLU A 150 21.26 -8.19 9.28
N GLU A 151 21.37 -8.20 7.96
CA GLU A 151 22.64 -7.97 7.26
C GLU A 151 23.22 -6.60 7.60
N ARG A 152 22.41 -5.54 7.52
CA ARG A 152 22.87 -4.20 7.85
C ARG A 152 23.29 -4.04 9.32
N ALA A 153 22.62 -4.73 10.24
CA ALA A 153 23.02 -4.76 11.65
C ALA A 153 24.39 -5.44 11.83
N ARG A 154 24.65 -6.54 11.10
CA ARG A 154 25.96 -7.21 11.08
C ARG A 154 27.07 -6.32 10.52
N GLU A 155 26.81 -5.59 9.44
CA GLU A 155 27.75 -4.61 8.92
C GLU A 155 28.07 -3.48 9.92
N LEU A 156 27.13 -3.15 10.80
CA LEU A 156 27.32 -2.19 11.89
C LEU A 156 28.00 -2.80 13.12
N GLY A 157 28.41 -4.06 13.07
CA GLY A 157 29.12 -4.77 14.13
C GLY A 157 28.23 -5.52 15.12
N PHE A 158 26.93 -5.67 14.84
CA PHE A 158 25.99 -6.35 15.74
C PHE A 158 25.72 -7.78 15.28
N PRO A 159 25.71 -8.77 16.19
CA PRO A 159 25.48 -10.17 15.80
C PRO A 159 24.07 -10.41 15.26
N THR A 160 23.08 -9.65 15.71
CA THR A 160 21.69 -9.74 15.27
C THR A 160 21.05 -8.36 15.21
N LEU A 161 19.93 -8.25 14.46
CA LEU A 161 19.09 -7.06 14.48
C LEU A 161 18.57 -6.75 15.90
N ASP A 162 18.29 -7.78 16.69
CA ASP A 162 17.82 -7.62 18.06
C ASP A 162 18.91 -7.02 18.97
N ALA A 163 20.16 -7.49 18.86
CA ALA A 163 21.29 -6.91 19.58
C ALA A 163 21.50 -5.43 19.23
N TYR A 164 21.39 -5.10 17.94
CA TYR A 164 21.42 -3.71 17.47
C TYR A 164 20.30 -2.85 18.09
N LEU A 165 19.06 -3.33 18.11
CA LEU A 165 17.92 -2.57 18.64
C LEU A 165 18.02 -2.38 20.16
N THR A 166 18.49 -3.40 20.89
CA THR A 166 18.75 -3.33 22.33
C THR A 166 19.80 -2.27 22.65
N GLU A 167 20.95 -2.31 21.97
CA GLU A 167 22.03 -1.34 22.15
C GLU A 167 21.54 0.08 21.84
N ARG A 168 20.83 0.26 20.73
CA ARG A 168 20.31 1.57 20.35
C ARG A 168 19.39 2.12 21.40
N ARG A 169 18.52 1.32 22.03
CA ARG A 169 17.70 1.81 23.13
C ARG A 169 18.50 2.15 24.38
N ALA A 170 19.46 1.31 24.77
CA ALA A 170 20.29 1.55 25.95
C ALA A 170 21.02 2.91 25.87
N HIS A 171 21.37 3.34 24.65
CA HIS A 171 22.00 4.62 24.36
C HIS A 171 21.04 5.72 23.89
N GLY A 172 19.74 5.62 24.16
CA GLY A 172 18.77 6.68 23.83
C GLY A 172 18.54 6.88 22.32
N GLY A 173 18.74 5.84 21.53
CA GLY A 173 18.64 5.83 20.08
C GLY A 173 17.24 6.20 19.59
N THR A 174 17.20 7.14 18.66
CA THR A 174 15.95 7.65 18.09
C THR A 174 15.52 6.86 16.86
N ALA A 175 14.23 6.90 16.53
CA ALA A 175 13.72 6.33 15.28
C ALA A 175 14.39 6.93 14.05
N HIS A 176 14.85 8.19 14.10
CA HIS A 176 15.65 8.79 13.04
C HIS A 176 16.98 8.05 12.85
N ARG A 177 17.70 7.77 13.93
CA ARG A 177 18.99 7.08 13.88
C ARG A 177 18.84 5.67 13.32
N VAL A 178 17.86 4.91 13.80
CA VAL A 178 17.55 3.56 13.29
C VAL A 178 17.17 3.59 11.81
N ARG A 179 16.37 4.58 11.40
CA ARG A 179 16.01 4.78 9.99
C ARG A 179 17.25 4.99 9.11
N THR A 180 18.16 5.85 9.55
CA THR A 180 19.37 6.21 8.80
C THR A 180 20.36 5.06 8.73
N GLU A 181 20.59 4.36 9.84
CA GLU A 181 21.58 3.28 9.91
C GLU A 181 21.11 1.99 9.23
N LEU A 182 19.82 1.61 9.38
CA LEU A 182 19.25 0.41 8.76
C LEU A 182 18.62 0.64 7.37
N GLY A 183 18.54 1.90 6.90
CA GLY A 183 17.93 2.23 5.61
C GLY A 183 16.44 1.89 5.50
N CYS A 184 15.71 1.88 6.63
CA CYS A 184 14.30 1.51 6.67
C CYS A 184 13.37 2.75 6.61
N GLY A 185 12.05 2.54 6.49
CA GLY A 185 11.08 3.64 6.53
C GLY A 185 10.86 4.17 7.96
N GLY A 186 10.52 5.46 8.12
CA GLY A 186 10.36 6.08 9.45
C GLY A 186 9.35 5.39 10.37
N THR A 187 8.18 5.01 9.85
CA THR A 187 7.17 4.23 10.60
C THR A 187 7.69 2.84 11.00
N THR A 188 8.52 2.22 10.16
CA THR A 188 9.15 0.94 10.47
C THR A 188 10.18 1.09 11.58
N ALA A 189 11.01 2.14 11.56
CA ALA A 189 11.98 2.42 12.62
C ALA A 189 11.32 2.60 13.99
N VAL A 190 10.23 3.38 14.06
CA VAL A 190 9.43 3.54 15.29
C VAL A 190 8.90 2.18 15.78
N ARG A 191 8.35 1.37 14.88
CA ARG A 191 7.80 0.06 15.22
C ARG A 191 8.87 -0.93 15.71
N LEU A 192 10.04 -0.99 15.06
CA LEU A 192 11.16 -1.84 15.47
C LEU A 192 11.62 -1.45 16.89
N LEU A 193 11.77 -0.15 17.13
CA LEU A 193 12.08 0.39 18.45
C LEU A 193 10.94 0.29 19.46
N ALA A 194 9.72 -0.10 19.10
CA ALA A 194 8.62 -0.31 20.04
C ALA A 194 8.38 -1.80 20.33
N ALA A 195 8.47 -2.67 19.31
CA ALA A 195 8.22 -4.10 19.41
C ALA A 195 9.21 -4.83 20.34
N HIS A 196 10.44 -4.33 20.47
CA HIS A 196 11.45 -4.87 21.38
C HIS A 196 11.15 -4.60 22.87
N ASN A 197 10.01 -3.99 23.22
CA ASN A 197 9.63 -3.74 24.63
C ASN A 197 9.09 -5.00 25.33
N GLY A 198 8.80 -6.08 24.58
CA GLY A 198 8.03 -7.23 25.07
C GLY A 198 8.79 -8.54 25.25
N SER A 199 10.12 -8.58 25.15
CA SER A 199 10.90 -9.83 25.21
C SER A 199 12.00 -9.85 26.28
N ALA A 200 11.81 -9.13 27.39
CA ALA A 200 12.65 -9.25 28.58
C ALA A 200 11.94 -10.09 29.65
N SER A 201 12.33 -11.37 29.73
CA SER A 201 12.30 -12.31 30.86
C SER A 201 11.22 -12.19 31.94
N ASP A 202 10.40 -13.24 32.06
CA ASP A 202 9.79 -13.65 33.33
C ASP A 202 10.73 -14.71 33.97
N PRO A 203 11.41 -14.45 35.10
CA PRO A 203 12.15 -15.47 35.83
C PRO A 203 11.34 -15.92 37.07
N LYS A 204 10.63 -17.04 36.96
CA LYS A 204 10.06 -17.82 38.08
C LYS A 204 10.03 -19.30 37.65
N ASN A 205 10.48 -20.32 38.38
CA ASN A 205 10.86 -20.47 39.78
C ASN A 205 11.75 -21.73 39.88
N SER A 206 12.88 -21.64 40.60
CA SER A 206 13.46 -22.79 41.31
C SER A 206 13.12 -22.63 42.78
N THR A 207 12.26 -23.49 43.31
CA THR A 207 12.38 -24.04 44.67
C THR A 207 11.65 -25.36 44.70
#